data_AF-A0A163JK31-F1
#
_entry.id   AF-A0A163JK31-F1
#
_cell.length_a   1.000
_cell.length_b   1.000
_cell.length_c   1.000
_cell.angle_alpha   90.00
_cell.angle_beta   90.00
_cell.angle_gamma   90.00
#
_symmetry.space_group_name_H-M   'P 1'
#
loop_
_entity.id
_entity.type
_entity.pdbx_description
1 polymer ?
#
loop_
_entity_poly.entity_id
_entity_poly.type
_entity_poly.pdbx_seq_one_letter_code
_entity_poly.pdbx_strand_id
1 'polypeptide(L)'
;MQLQNLSTEEIDLCYRADPFEMTRSILKEDLRGLEIISLKGIEKRNLLPKEVVNVLLIYFYEEFGGQVYNRTDLIKLYNSWASNNVNTFDEAVQMAKEDIRHYLGR
;
A
#
# COMPACT_ATOMS: atom_id res chain seq x y z
N MET A 1 -8.80 -0.15 9.20
CA MET A 1 -9.64 1.07 9.04
C MET A 1 -10.39 0.92 7.72
N GLN A 2 -11.62 1.42 7.57
CA GLN A 2 -12.21 1.40 6.24
C GLN A 2 -11.59 2.57 5.47
N LEU A 3 -10.86 2.32 4.39
CA LEU A 3 -10.23 3.35 3.55
C LEU A 3 -11.21 4.41 3.00
N GLN A 4 -12.51 4.16 3.14
CA GLN A 4 -13.59 5.11 2.86
C GLN A 4 -13.67 6.25 3.90
N ASN A 5 -12.97 6.14 5.02
CA ASN A 5 -12.97 7.10 6.12
C ASN A 5 -11.64 7.85 6.27
N LEU A 6 -10.77 7.83 5.23
CA LEU A 6 -9.57 8.65 5.23
C LEU A 6 -9.96 10.12 5.40
N SER A 7 -9.35 10.77 6.38
CA SER A 7 -9.44 12.21 6.57
C SER A 7 -8.85 12.95 5.37
N THR A 8 -9.22 14.22 5.20
CA THR A 8 -8.64 15.07 4.15
C THR A 8 -7.11 15.12 4.24
N GLU A 9 -6.55 15.09 5.44
CA GLU A 9 -5.10 15.09 5.68
C GLU A 9 -4.44 13.79 5.20
N GLU A 10 -5.09 12.64 5.42
CA GLU A 10 -4.59 11.35 4.94
C GLU A 10 -4.70 11.21 3.42
N ILE A 11 -5.77 11.75 2.81
CA ILE A 11 -5.92 11.81 1.36
C ILE A 11 -4.81 12.68 0.76
N ASP A 12 -4.58 13.88 1.32
CA ASP A 12 -3.52 14.78 0.85
C ASP A 12 -2.13 14.13 1.00
N LEU A 13 -1.93 13.37 2.08
CA LEU A 13 -0.72 12.59 2.30
C LEU A 13 -0.49 11.56 1.19
N CYS A 14 -1.53 10.86 0.72
CA CYS A 14 -1.42 9.92 -0.39
C CYS A 14 -0.88 10.58 -1.67
N TYR A 15 -1.22 11.84 -1.95
CA TYR A 15 -0.72 12.54 -3.13
C TYR A 15 0.70 13.09 -2.96
N ARG A 16 1.05 13.59 -1.76
CA ARG A 16 2.34 14.26 -1.56
C ARG A 16 3.47 13.32 -1.15
N ALA A 17 3.22 12.36 -0.26
CA ALA A 17 4.25 11.54 0.35
C ALA A 17 4.91 10.59 -0.65
N ASP A 18 6.19 10.30 -0.45
CA ASP A 18 6.81 9.14 -1.07
C ASP A 18 6.41 7.83 -0.33
N PRO A 19 6.59 6.66 -0.94
CA PRO A 19 6.24 5.37 -0.32
C PRO A 19 6.89 5.12 1.05
N PHE A 20 8.09 5.64 1.31
CA PHE A 20 8.77 5.51 2.60
C PHE A 20 8.17 6.45 3.65
N GLU A 21 7.92 7.72 3.30
CA GLU A 21 7.23 8.69 4.16
C GLU A 21 5.85 8.17 4.55
N MET A 22 5.06 7.68 3.58
CA MET A 22 3.75 7.10 3.82
C MET A 22 3.82 5.90 4.77
N THR A 23 4.77 4.99 4.56
CA THR A 23 4.89 3.81 5.42
C THR A 23 5.26 4.19 6.86
N ARG A 24 6.12 5.20 7.06
CA ARG A 24 6.45 5.72 8.41
C ARG A 24 5.23 6.34 9.09
N SER A 25 4.41 7.10 8.36
CA SER A 25 3.22 7.70 8.95
C SER A 25 2.18 6.65 9.36
N ILE A 26 2.07 5.55 8.60
CA ILE A 26 1.16 4.43 8.93
C ILE A 26 1.65 3.70 10.19
N LEU A 27 2.91 3.28 10.21
CA LEU A 27 3.45 2.45 11.28
C LEU A 27 3.77 3.24 12.55
N LYS A 28 3.91 4.57 12.45
CA LYS A 28 4.28 5.47 13.55
C LYS A 28 5.60 5.07 14.24
N GLU A 29 6.49 4.44 13.48
CA GLU A 29 7.81 3.97 13.90
C GLU A 29 8.80 4.05 12.73
N ASP A 30 10.08 3.84 13.03
CA ASP A 30 11.11 3.71 12.01
C ASP A 30 10.94 2.43 11.20
N LEU A 31 11.20 2.51 9.90
CA LEU A 31 11.11 1.35 9.00
C LEU A 31 12.21 0.35 9.32
N ARG A 32 11.82 -0.92 9.52
CA ARG A 32 12.77 -2.00 9.73
C ARG A 32 13.21 -2.57 8.39
N GLY A 33 14.16 -3.51 8.43
CA GLY A 33 14.78 -4.07 7.23
C GLY A 33 13.78 -4.70 6.26
N LEU A 34 12.71 -5.34 6.77
CA LEU A 34 11.70 -5.98 5.92
C LEU A 34 10.86 -4.96 5.16
N GLU A 35 10.41 -3.90 5.82
CA GLU A 35 9.66 -2.81 5.20
C GLU A 35 10.51 -2.14 4.11
N ILE A 36 11.78 -1.82 4.41
CA ILE A 36 12.71 -1.20 3.45
C ILE A 36 12.91 -2.09 2.22
N ILE A 37 13.10 -3.40 2.40
CA ILE A 37 13.27 -4.34 1.27
C ILE A 37 12.01 -4.39 0.41
N SER A 38 10.83 -4.42 1.03
CA SER A 38 9.55 -4.50 0.33
C SER A 38 9.29 -3.22 -0.48
N LEU A 39 9.53 -2.04 0.11
CA LEU A 39 9.38 -0.74 -0.53
C LEU A 39 10.34 -0.54 -1.71
N LYS A 40 11.62 -0.90 -1.55
CA LYS A 40 12.60 -0.90 -2.66
C LYS A 40 12.18 -1.82 -3.80
N GLY A 41 11.44 -2.89 -3.49
CA GLY A 41 10.84 -3.76 -4.49
C GLY A 41 9.79 -3.02 -5.32
N ILE A 42 8.93 -2.23 -4.69
CA ILE A 42 7.89 -1.45 -5.37
C ILE A 42 8.50 -0.32 -6.22
N GLU A 43 9.39 0.49 -5.66
CA GLU A 43 9.96 1.66 -6.37
C GLU A 43 10.56 1.29 -7.72
N LYS A 44 11.24 0.14 -7.79
CA LYS A 44 11.87 -0.33 -9.03
C LYS A 44 10.90 -0.66 -10.16
N ARG A 45 9.62 -0.88 -9.86
CA ARG A 45 8.62 -1.31 -10.85
C ARG A 45 7.99 -0.14 -11.59
N ASN A 46 7.67 0.94 -10.90
CA ASN A 46 7.14 2.17 -11.49
C ASN A 46 5.96 1.97 -12.47
N LEU A 47 5.08 0.99 -12.18
CA LEU A 47 3.88 0.66 -12.97
C LEU A 47 2.62 1.36 -12.48
N LEU A 48 2.60 1.80 -11.21
CA LEU A 48 1.45 2.42 -10.55
C LEU A 48 1.78 3.86 -10.17
N PRO A 49 0.83 4.79 -10.30
CA PRO A 49 0.97 6.15 -9.78
C PRO A 49 1.24 6.15 -8.27
N LYS A 50 1.95 7.18 -7.79
CA LYS A 50 2.43 7.25 -6.41
C LYS A 50 1.29 7.23 -5.40
N GLU A 51 0.21 7.93 -5.69
CA GLU A 51 -1.01 7.97 -4.90
C GLU A 51 -1.68 6.59 -4.80
N VAL A 52 -1.67 5.80 -5.88
CA VAL A 52 -2.17 4.42 -5.87
C VAL A 52 -1.28 3.54 -5.00
N VAL A 53 0.05 3.68 -5.13
CA VAL A 53 1.00 2.97 -4.27
C VAL A 53 0.78 3.33 -2.80
N ASN A 54 0.55 4.59 -2.49
CA ASN A 54 0.33 5.04 -1.12
C ASN A 54 -0.98 4.47 -0.53
N VAL A 55 -2.06 4.41 -1.30
CA VAL A 55 -3.29 3.70 -0.88
C VAL A 55 -3.03 2.21 -0.68
N LEU A 56 -2.26 1.56 -1.57
CA LEU A 56 -1.87 0.16 -1.43
C LEU A 56 -1.08 -0.10 -0.12
N LEU A 57 -0.21 0.83 0.26
CA LEU A 57 0.57 0.72 1.49
C LEU A 57 -0.31 0.81 2.74
N ILE A 58 -1.27 1.74 2.75
CA ILE A 58 -2.25 1.83 3.83
C ILE A 58 -3.02 0.50 3.92
N TYR A 59 -3.56 0.04 2.79
CA TYR A 59 -4.29 -1.22 2.71
C TYR A 59 -3.49 -2.43 3.23
N PHE A 60 -2.21 -2.53 2.84
CA PHE A 60 -1.35 -3.63 3.25
C PHE A 60 -0.96 -3.57 4.74
N TYR A 61 -0.50 -2.41 5.21
CA TYR A 61 0.01 -2.27 6.57
C TYR A 61 -1.10 -2.10 7.62
N GLU A 62 -2.34 -1.81 7.23
CA GLU A 62 -3.47 -1.95 8.14
C GLU A 62 -3.74 -3.42 8.52
N GLU A 63 -3.58 -4.36 7.59
CA GLU A 63 -3.76 -5.79 7.88
C GLU A 63 -2.51 -6.39 8.54
N PHE A 64 -1.32 -6.07 8.02
CA PHE A 64 -0.07 -6.75 8.38
C PHE A 64 0.90 -5.92 9.24
N GLY A 65 0.54 -4.67 9.57
CA GLY A 65 1.36 -3.80 10.42
C GLY A 65 1.64 -4.43 11.79
N GLY A 66 2.90 -4.34 12.22
CA GLY A 66 3.33 -4.93 13.50
C GLY A 66 3.38 -6.47 13.52
N GLN A 67 3.06 -7.15 12.42
CA GLN A 67 3.09 -8.61 12.30
C GLN A 67 4.20 -9.10 11.38
N VAL A 68 4.49 -10.40 11.43
CA VAL A 68 5.38 -11.06 10.47
C VAL A 68 4.58 -11.37 9.21
N TYR A 69 4.95 -10.76 8.08
CA TYR A 69 4.37 -11.03 6.77
C TYR A 69 5.42 -11.58 5.80
N ASN A 70 4.97 -12.21 4.71
CA ASN A 70 5.89 -12.65 3.67
C ASN A 70 6.34 -11.43 2.85
N ARG A 71 7.65 -11.24 2.71
CA ARG A 71 8.26 -10.14 1.94
C ARG A 71 7.73 -9.98 0.51
N THR A 72 7.13 -11.04 -0.05
CA THR A 72 6.58 -11.05 -1.40
C THR A 72 5.10 -10.66 -1.48
N ASP A 73 4.37 -10.62 -0.36
CA ASP A 73 2.93 -10.37 -0.35
C ASP A 73 2.60 -8.97 -0.88
N LEU A 74 3.32 -7.94 -0.41
CA LEU A 74 3.16 -6.57 -0.91
C LEU A 74 3.44 -6.45 -2.42
N ILE A 75 4.44 -7.18 -2.91
CA ILE A 75 4.77 -7.23 -4.34
C ILE A 75 3.67 -7.91 -5.16
N LYS A 76 3.07 -8.99 -4.63
CA LYS A 76 1.97 -9.69 -5.30
C LYS A 76 0.75 -8.78 -5.44
N LEU A 77 0.40 -8.08 -4.37
CA LEU A 77 -0.68 -7.09 -4.39
C LEU A 77 -0.41 -5.96 -5.38
N TYR A 78 0.80 -5.39 -5.36
CA TYR A 78 1.21 -4.38 -6.33
C TYR A 78 1.01 -4.86 -7.78
N ASN A 79 1.49 -6.05 -8.12
CA ASN A 79 1.36 -6.61 -9.46
C ASN A 79 -0.11 -6.89 -9.81
N SER A 80 -0.92 -7.32 -8.84
CA SER A 80 -2.35 -7.52 -9.03
C SER A 80 -3.05 -6.22 -9.38
N TRP A 81 -2.82 -5.14 -8.62
CA TRP A 81 -3.42 -3.83 -8.86
C TRP A 81 -2.99 -3.26 -10.22
N ALA A 82 -1.70 -3.39 -10.57
CA ALA A 82 -1.20 -3.00 -11.89
C ALA A 82 -1.88 -3.78 -13.02
N SER A 83 -2.08 -5.09 -12.84
CA SER A 83 -2.74 -5.94 -13.85
C SER A 83 -4.23 -5.65 -14.00
N ASN A 84 -4.87 -5.13 -12.94
CA ASN A 84 -6.28 -4.72 -12.94
C ASN A 84 -6.48 -3.25 -13.33
N ASN A 85 -5.43 -2.57 -13.84
CA ASN A 85 -5.48 -1.17 -14.27
C ASN A 85 -5.97 -0.18 -13.19
N VAL A 86 -5.61 -0.43 -11.92
CA VAL A 86 -5.88 0.51 -10.83
C VAL A 86 -4.92 1.69 -10.96
N ASN A 87 -5.36 2.78 -11.60
CA ASN A 87 -4.49 3.90 -11.96
C ASN A 87 -4.90 5.23 -11.31
N THR A 88 -5.99 5.25 -10.55
CA THR A 88 -6.46 6.43 -9.85
C THR A 88 -6.64 6.15 -8.37
N PHE A 89 -6.62 7.22 -7.56
CA PHE A 89 -6.89 7.14 -6.13
C PHE A 89 -8.25 6.48 -5.86
N ASP A 90 -9.31 6.88 -6.58
CA ASP A 90 -10.65 6.34 -6.37
C ASP A 90 -10.72 4.85 -6.71
N GLU A 91 -10.11 4.41 -7.81
CA GLU A 91 -10.00 2.98 -8.16
C GLU A 91 -9.25 2.20 -7.07
N ALA A 92 -8.17 2.77 -6.53
CA ALA A 92 -7.40 2.14 -5.45
C ALA A 92 -8.23 1.99 -4.18
N VAL A 93 -8.99 3.02 -3.81
CA VAL A 93 -9.91 2.97 -2.66
C VAL A 93 -11.03 1.95 -2.88
N GLN A 94 -11.55 1.81 -4.12
CA GLN A 94 -12.52 0.76 -4.43
C GLN A 94 -11.91 -0.63 -4.33
N MET A 95 -10.72 -0.84 -4.91
CA MET A 95 -10.01 -2.11 -4.91
C MET A 95 -9.72 -2.59 -3.48
N ALA A 96 -9.35 -1.66 -2.61
CA ALA A 96 -9.04 -1.94 -1.22
C ALA A 96 -10.26 -2.20 -0.31
N LYS A 97 -11.47 -2.28 -0.89
CA LYS A 97 -12.67 -2.80 -0.19
C LYS A 97 -12.70 -4.33 -0.15
N GLU A 98 -11.94 -4.98 -1.02
CA GLU A 98 -11.86 -6.43 -1.09
C GLU A 98 -10.99 -7.00 0.04
N ASP A 99 -11.18 -8.27 0.38
CA ASP A 99 -10.32 -8.95 1.34
C ASP A 99 -8.93 -9.18 0.73
N ILE A 100 -7.91 -8.64 1.38
CA ILE A 100 -6.50 -8.72 0.94
C ILE A 100 -6.03 -10.16 0.80
N ARG A 101 -6.61 -11.10 1.53
CA ARG A 101 -6.27 -12.53 1.49
C ARG A 101 -6.68 -13.18 0.18
N HIS A 102 -7.71 -12.66 -0.50
CA HIS A 102 -8.11 -13.10 -1.84
C HIS A 102 -6.96 -12.96 -2.84
N TYR A 103 -6.23 -11.86 -2.78
CA TYR A 103 -5.06 -11.58 -3.63
C TYR A 103 -3.83 -12.41 -3.29
N LEU A 104 -3.73 -12.85 -2.04
CA LEU A 104 -2.58 -13.60 -1.54
C LEU A 104 -2.77 -15.12 -1.64
N GLY A 105 -3.98 -15.57 -2.02
CA GLY A 105 -4.34 -16.97 -2.11
C GLY A 105 -4.38 -17.66 -0.76
N ARG A 106 -4.90 -16.97 0.27
CA ARG A 106 -5.01 -17.45 1.65
C ARG A 106 -6.44 -17.39 2.17
#